data_AF-D0E4I6-F1
#
_entry.id   AF-D0E4I6-F1
#
_cell.length_a   1.000
_cell.length_b   1.000
_cell.length_c   1.000
_cell.angle_alpha   90.00
_cell.angle_beta   90.00
_cell.angle_gamma   90.00
#
_symmetry.space_group_name_H-M   'P 1'
#
loop_
_entity.id
_entity.type
_entity.pdbx_description
1 polymer ?
#
loop_
_entity_poly.entity_id
_entity_poly.type
_entity_poly.pdbx_seq_one_letter_code
_entity_poly.pdbx_strand_id
1 'polypeptide(L)'
;VIPQPAILKPKPLWTGKQIMSLCIPKGIFLQRLDGSLLSPKDSGMLILDGEIIFGVVNKATVGSSAGGLIHTTMREKGPTVCAKLFGNIQKVVNYWLLHNGFSIGIGDAIADPETMKAITETIKEAKDKVQGVIRDAQKNLLEAEPGMTLRESFEQKVSKILNEARDSAGKSAETSLKDDNNVKQMVTAGSKGSYINISQMSACVGQQIVEGKRINFGFADRSLPHFTTDDYSAESKGFVENSYLRGLTPQEFFFHAMAGREGLIDTAVKTAET
;
A
#
# COMPACT_ATOMS: atom_id res chain seq x y z
N VAL A 1 20.21 -30.44 18.80
CA VAL A 1 21.59 -29.89 18.95
C VAL A 1 21.47 -28.38 18.94
N ILE A 2 22.03 -27.69 19.93
CA ILE A 2 22.02 -26.23 19.97
C ILE A 2 23.05 -25.74 18.94
N PRO A 3 22.69 -24.84 17.99
CA PRO A 3 23.65 -24.36 17.00
C PRO A 3 24.69 -23.45 17.66
N GLN A 4 25.90 -23.42 17.10
CA GLN A 4 26.96 -22.52 17.57
C GLN A 4 26.55 -21.05 17.35
N PRO A 5 26.63 -20.16 18.35
CA PRO A 5 26.19 -18.77 18.20
C PRO A 5 26.96 -18.03 17.10
N ALA A 6 26.26 -17.17 16.36
CA ALA A 6 26.86 -16.34 15.32
C ALA A 6 27.90 -15.35 15.88
N ILE A 7 27.71 -14.87 17.11
CA ILE A 7 28.66 -13.99 17.81
C ILE A 7 29.13 -14.73 19.06
N LEU A 8 30.44 -14.95 19.19
CA LEU A 8 31.04 -15.69 20.33
C LEU A 8 31.54 -14.76 21.44
N LYS A 9 32.08 -13.60 21.08
CA LYS A 9 32.64 -12.60 22.00
C LYS A 9 31.99 -11.23 21.72
N PRO A 10 31.75 -10.40 22.73
CA PRO A 10 32.02 -10.61 24.16
C PRO A 10 31.01 -11.53 24.88
N LYS A 11 29.83 -11.74 24.31
CA LYS A 11 28.78 -12.62 24.82
C LYS A 11 28.28 -13.52 23.68
N PRO A 12 27.95 -14.80 23.94
CA PRO A 12 27.33 -15.66 22.94
C PRO A 12 25.94 -15.13 22.55
N LEU A 13 25.76 -14.74 21.29
CA LEU A 13 24.49 -14.25 20.73
C LEU A 13 24.16 -15.00 19.43
N TRP A 14 22.88 -15.36 19.28
CA TRP A 14 22.31 -15.97 18.09
C TRP A 14 21.51 -14.94 17.30
N THR A 15 21.50 -15.06 15.97
CA THR A 15 20.66 -14.20 15.12
C THR A 15 19.26 -14.79 14.94
N GLY A 16 18.28 -13.94 14.63
CA GLY A 16 16.92 -14.41 14.30
C GLY A 16 16.92 -15.36 13.10
N LYS A 17 17.72 -15.08 12.07
CA LYS A 17 17.88 -15.95 10.89
C LYS A 17 18.42 -17.33 11.25
N GLN A 18 19.34 -17.40 12.21
CA GLN A 18 19.91 -18.67 12.65
C GLN A 18 18.87 -19.56 13.34
N ILE A 19 18.06 -18.99 14.24
CA ILE A 19 16.98 -19.73 14.90
C ILE A 19 15.89 -20.11 13.90
N MET A 20 15.57 -19.20 12.97
CA MET A 20 14.60 -19.45 11.90
C MET A 20 15.04 -20.58 10.96
N SER A 21 16.33 -20.67 10.65
CA SER A 21 16.91 -21.73 9.81
C SER A 21 16.73 -23.12 10.41
N LEU A 22 16.68 -23.26 11.75
CA LEU A 22 16.40 -24.56 12.40
C LEU A 22 15.02 -25.13 12.05
N CYS A 23 14.08 -24.28 11.62
CA CYS A 23 12.77 -24.73 11.18
C CYS A 23 12.79 -25.28 9.75
N ILE A 24 13.75 -24.86 8.93
CA ILE A 24 13.86 -25.24 7.52
C ILE A 24 14.53 -26.61 7.43
N PRO A 25 13.97 -27.57 6.67
CA PRO A 25 14.60 -28.87 6.51
C PRO A 25 15.90 -28.77 5.71
N LYS A 26 16.86 -29.64 6.04
CA LYS A 26 18.13 -29.73 5.31
C LYS A 26 17.93 -30.07 3.84
N GLY A 27 18.80 -29.57 2.98
CA GLY A 27 18.78 -29.80 1.53
C GLY A 27 17.72 -28.99 0.79
N ILE A 28 17.25 -27.88 1.37
CA ILE A 28 16.46 -26.87 0.66
C ILE A 28 17.40 -25.80 0.13
N PHE A 29 17.24 -25.46 -1.15
CA PHE A 29 17.97 -24.38 -1.80
C PHE A 29 16.98 -23.37 -2.37
N LEU A 30 17.17 -22.09 -2.04
CA LEU A 30 16.35 -21.01 -2.58
C LEU A 30 17.23 -19.81 -2.83
N GLN A 31 17.15 -19.27 -4.04
CA GLN A 31 17.89 -18.07 -4.43
C GLN A 31 16.94 -17.08 -5.08
N ARG A 32 16.86 -15.88 -4.49
CA ARG A 32 16.24 -14.70 -5.08
C ARG A 32 17.24 -13.55 -4.97
N LEU A 33 17.71 -13.07 -6.11
CA LEU A 33 18.67 -11.98 -6.18
C LEU A 33 17.96 -10.68 -6.55
N ASP A 34 17.94 -9.74 -5.60
CA ASP A 34 17.45 -8.37 -5.82
C ASP A 34 18.65 -7.40 -6.00
N GLY A 35 19.84 -7.91 -6.31
CA GLY A 35 21.09 -7.15 -6.41
C GLY A 35 22.34 -8.01 -6.23
N SER A 36 23.38 -7.43 -5.63
CA SER A 36 24.65 -8.10 -5.33
C SER A 36 24.49 -9.23 -4.31
N LEU A 37 25.35 -10.26 -4.40
CA LEU A 37 25.41 -11.38 -3.46
C LEU A 37 25.73 -10.96 -2.01
N LEU A 38 26.36 -9.81 -1.79
CA LEU A 38 26.60 -9.27 -0.45
C LEU A 38 25.38 -8.58 0.17
N SER A 39 24.34 -8.29 -0.63
CA SER A 39 23.08 -7.65 -0.24
C SER A 39 23.22 -6.61 0.90
N PRO A 40 23.73 -5.39 0.62
CA PRO A 40 23.99 -4.39 1.65
C PRO A 40 22.72 -3.91 2.38
N LYS A 41 21.54 -4.09 1.77
CA LYS A 41 20.23 -3.75 2.33
C LYS A 41 19.49 -4.97 2.90
N ASP A 42 20.12 -6.13 2.95
CA ASP A 42 19.49 -7.41 3.29
C ASP A 42 18.27 -7.74 2.40
N SER A 43 18.31 -7.28 1.15
CA SER A 43 17.35 -7.57 0.08
C SER A 43 17.62 -8.94 -0.55
N GLY A 44 16.63 -9.47 -1.28
CA GLY A 44 16.70 -10.83 -1.81
C GLY A 44 16.49 -11.91 -0.75
N MET A 45 16.89 -13.13 -1.10
CA MET A 45 16.87 -14.28 -0.21
C MET A 45 17.86 -15.33 -0.71
N LEU A 46 18.71 -15.85 0.19
CA LEU A 46 19.55 -17.00 -0.11
C LEU A 46 19.45 -18.02 1.02
N ILE A 47 18.97 -19.22 0.69
CA ILE A 47 18.92 -20.38 1.57
C ILE A 47 19.77 -21.48 0.93
N LEU A 48 20.76 -21.98 1.67
CA LEU A 48 21.65 -23.06 1.26
C LEU A 48 21.56 -24.21 2.28
N ASP A 49 21.26 -25.42 1.81
CA ASP A 49 21.11 -26.61 2.65
C ASP A 49 20.17 -26.43 3.87
N GLY A 50 19.13 -25.59 3.73
CA GLY A 50 18.22 -25.25 4.81
C GLY A 50 18.70 -24.16 5.77
N GLU A 51 19.82 -23.49 5.48
CA GLU A 51 20.32 -22.36 6.26
C GLU A 51 20.15 -21.02 5.51
N ILE A 52 19.56 -20.02 6.18
CA ILE A 52 19.40 -18.67 5.64
C ILE A 52 20.74 -17.94 5.74
N ILE A 53 21.32 -17.61 4.58
CA ILE A 53 22.60 -16.89 4.48
C ILE A 53 22.37 -15.37 4.52
N PHE A 54 21.46 -14.86 3.69
CA PHE A 54 21.05 -13.45 3.70
C PHE A 54 19.59 -13.29 3.26
N GLY A 55 19.05 -12.09 3.49
CA GLY A 55 17.70 -11.72 3.11
C GLY A 55 16.75 -11.68 4.30
N VAL A 56 15.86 -10.68 4.33
CA VAL A 56 14.75 -10.63 5.27
C VAL A 56 13.63 -11.57 4.79
N VAL A 57 13.15 -12.44 5.69
CA VAL A 57 12.04 -13.35 5.40
C VAL A 57 10.72 -12.57 5.41
N ASN A 58 10.13 -12.38 4.24
CA ASN A 58 8.87 -11.67 4.03
C ASN A 58 7.85 -12.51 3.25
N LYS A 59 6.66 -11.94 2.95
CA LYS A 59 5.62 -12.57 2.13
C LYS A 59 6.15 -13.18 0.83
N ALA A 60 7.14 -12.58 0.18
CA ALA A 60 7.65 -13.12 -1.08
C ALA A 60 8.43 -14.43 -0.88
N THR A 61 8.93 -14.71 0.32
CA THR A 61 9.68 -15.94 0.65
C THR A 61 8.78 -17.00 1.30
N VAL A 62 7.99 -16.63 2.32
CA VAL A 62 7.16 -17.57 3.09
C VAL A 62 5.66 -17.52 2.75
N GLY A 63 5.26 -16.69 1.79
CA GLY A 63 3.89 -16.65 1.30
C GLY A 63 3.60 -17.72 0.24
N SER A 64 2.43 -17.60 -0.39
CA SER A 64 1.98 -18.46 -1.48
C SER A 64 2.62 -18.14 -2.85
N SER A 65 3.84 -17.60 -2.86
CA SER A 65 4.56 -17.23 -4.07
C SER A 65 5.07 -18.47 -4.81
N ALA A 66 5.02 -18.42 -6.14
CA ALA A 66 5.71 -19.40 -6.97
C ALA A 66 7.22 -19.30 -6.73
N GLY A 67 7.90 -20.44 -6.52
CA GLY A 67 9.32 -20.46 -6.13
C GLY A 67 9.59 -20.00 -4.70
N GLY A 68 8.57 -19.79 -3.87
CA GLY A 68 8.73 -19.52 -2.44
C GLY A 68 9.16 -20.76 -1.65
N LEU A 69 9.57 -20.56 -0.39
CA LEU A 69 10.06 -21.61 0.51
C LEU A 69 9.08 -22.78 0.65
N ILE A 70 7.79 -22.47 0.77
CA ILE A 70 6.72 -23.49 0.90
C ILE A 70 6.62 -24.31 -0.38
N HIS A 71 6.67 -23.66 -1.55
CA HIS A 71 6.59 -24.35 -2.84
C HIS A 71 7.81 -25.27 -3.02
N THR A 72 9.02 -24.77 -2.78
CA THR A 72 10.26 -25.56 -2.88
C THR A 72 10.24 -26.75 -1.91
N THR A 73 9.85 -26.52 -0.65
CA THR A 73 9.78 -27.60 0.36
C THR A 73 8.75 -28.66 -0.01
N MET A 74 7.60 -28.26 -0.53
CA MET A 74 6.57 -29.19 -1.02
C MET A 74 7.10 -30.07 -2.15
N ARG A 75 7.89 -29.52 -3.07
CA ARG A 75 8.43 -30.25 -4.23
C ARG A 75 9.62 -31.13 -3.88
N GLU A 76 10.53 -30.65 -3.03
CA GLU A 76 11.78 -31.36 -2.70
C GLU A 76 11.63 -32.36 -1.55
N LYS A 77 10.77 -32.07 -0.55
CA LYS A 77 10.63 -32.88 0.68
C LYS A 77 9.25 -33.48 0.87
N GLY A 78 8.29 -33.13 0.03
CA GLY A 78 6.94 -33.66 0.05
C GLY A 78 6.00 -33.00 1.09
N PRO A 79 4.72 -33.41 1.07
CA PRO A 79 3.64 -32.74 1.81
C PRO A 79 3.78 -32.85 3.33
N THR A 80 4.22 -34.00 3.84
CA THR A 80 4.29 -34.24 5.29
C THR A 80 5.36 -33.37 5.96
N VAL A 81 6.52 -33.19 5.31
CA VAL A 81 7.59 -32.32 5.78
C VAL A 81 7.17 -30.85 5.64
N CYS A 82 6.54 -30.48 4.53
CA CYS A 82 6.02 -29.14 4.32
C CYS A 82 4.94 -28.76 5.36
N ALA A 83 4.03 -29.67 5.70
CA ALA A 83 3.04 -29.44 6.76
C ALA A 83 3.69 -29.23 8.14
N LYS A 84 4.74 -30.00 8.45
CA LYS A 84 5.53 -29.80 9.68
C LYS A 84 6.28 -28.46 9.68
N LEU A 85 6.76 -28.00 8.53
CA LEU A 85 7.43 -26.70 8.38
C LEU A 85 6.51 -25.56 8.87
N PHE A 86 5.24 -25.53 8.44
CA PHE A 86 4.28 -24.52 8.92
C PHE A 86 4.20 -24.48 10.46
N GLY A 87 4.01 -25.64 11.08
CA GLY A 87 3.91 -25.74 12.54
C GLY A 87 5.19 -25.32 13.26
N ASN A 88 6.36 -25.66 12.72
CA ASN A 88 7.64 -25.28 13.31
C ASN A 88 7.86 -23.77 13.25
N ILE A 89 7.65 -23.16 12.07
CA ILE A 89 7.80 -21.72 11.88
C ILE A 89 6.84 -20.96 12.79
N GLN A 90 5.55 -21.34 12.79
CA GLN A 90 4.53 -20.66 13.58
C GLN A 90 4.84 -20.72 15.08
N LYS A 91 5.25 -21.89 15.60
CA LYS A 91 5.59 -22.02 17.03
C LYS A 91 6.74 -21.11 17.44
N VAL A 92 7.81 -21.07 16.65
CA VAL A 92 9.00 -20.25 16.95
C VAL A 92 8.68 -18.76 16.84
N VAL A 93 8.04 -18.34 15.74
CA VAL A 93 7.73 -16.92 15.50
C VAL A 93 6.68 -16.42 16.49
N ASN A 94 5.62 -17.19 16.77
CA ASN A 94 4.60 -16.78 17.74
C ASN A 94 5.16 -16.68 19.16
N TYR A 95 6.05 -17.61 19.55
CA TYR A 95 6.71 -17.55 20.86
C TYR A 95 7.63 -16.33 20.98
N TRP A 96 8.38 -16.01 19.92
CA TRP A 96 9.20 -14.81 19.87
C TRP A 96 8.34 -13.54 19.92
N LEU A 97 7.27 -13.48 19.12
CA LEU A 97 6.38 -12.32 19.04
C LEU A 97 5.64 -12.08 20.36
N LEU A 98 5.30 -13.13 21.10
CA LEU A 98 4.70 -13.03 22.44
C LEU A 98 5.59 -12.23 23.42
N HIS A 99 6.91 -12.40 23.33
CA HIS A 99 7.86 -11.72 24.22
C HIS A 99 8.33 -10.36 23.67
N ASN A 100 8.37 -10.21 22.33
CA ASN A 100 8.72 -8.95 21.70
C ASN A 100 7.58 -7.92 21.80
N GLY A 101 6.34 -8.38 21.60
CA GLY A 101 5.18 -7.52 21.40
C GLY A 101 5.17 -6.87 20.02
N PHE A 102 3.98 -6.58 19.50
CA PHE A 102 3.77 -5.77 18.31
C PHE A 102 2.41 -5.09 18.43
N SER A 103 2.36 -3.79 18.18
CA SER A 103 1.13 -3.00 18.33
C SER A 103 1.10 -1.88 17.30
N ILE A 104 -0.08 -1.30 17.09
CA ILE A 104 -0.31 -0.16 16.21
C ILE A 104 -1.12 0.87 16.99
N GLY A 105 -0.74 2.14 16.88
CA GLY A 105 -1.47 3.26 17.46
C GLY A 105 -1.75 4.36 16.43
N ILE A 106 -2.46 5.40 16.87
CA ILE A 106 -2.71 6.57 16.03
C ILE A 106 -1.40 7.28 15.64
N GLY A 107 -0.37 7.20 16.49
CA GLY A 107 0.95 7.76 16.22
C GLY A 107 1.63 7.18 14.97
N ASP A 108 1.30 5.94 14.59
CA ASP A 108 1.84 5.33 13.38
C ASP A 108 1.25 5.94 12.09
N ALA A 109 0.13 6.65 12.19
CA ALA A 109 -0.51 7.34 11.06
C ALA A 109 -0.13 8.83 10.95
N ILE A 110 0.59 9.38 11.93
CA ILE A 110 0.99 10.79 11.95
C ILE A 110 2.29 10.96 11.16
N ALA A 111 2.25 11.69 10.05
CA ALA A 111 3.44 12.14 9.34
C ALA A 111 4.02 13.41 9.98
N ASP A 112 5.30 13.69 9.73
CA ASP A 112 5.95 14.86 10.31
C ASP A 112 5.37 16.18 9.77
N PRO A 113 5.47 17.29 10.54
CA PRO A 113 4.87 18.56 10.14
C PRO A 113 5.41 19.14 8.83
N GLU A 114 6.67 18.87 8.46
CA GLU A 114 7.27 19.36 7.22
C GLU A 114 6.68 18.62 6.02
N THR A 115 6.58 17.30 6.12
CA THR A 115 5.90 16.45 5.12
C THR A 115 4.43 16.81 5.00
N MET A 116 3.72 17.10 6.10
CA MET A 116 2.32 17.52 6.02
C MET A 116 2.15 18.87 5.29
N LYS A 117 3.10 19.79 5.42
CA LYS A 117 3.12 21.03 4.62
C LYS A 117 3.34 20.72 3.15
N ALA A 118 4.35 19.91 2.82
CA ALA A 118 4.65 19.51 1.44
C ALA A 118 3.46 18.79 0.77
N ILE A 119 2.74 17.93 1.51
CA ILE A 119 1.51 17.27 1.04
C ILE A 119 0.43 18.31 0.73
N THR A 120 0.22 19.26 1.64
CA THR A 120 -0.80 20.31 1.47
C THR A 120 -0.47 21.23 0.28
N GLU A 121 0.79 21.56 0.09
CA GLU A 121 1.28 22.33 -1.06
C GLU A 121 1.10 21.55 -2.38
N THR A 122 1.45 20.26 -2.41
CA THR A 122 1.27 19.39 -3.58
C THR A 122 -0.20 19.31 -4.00
N ILE A 123 -1.11 19.17 -3.04
CA ILE A 123 -2.57 19.13 -3.31
C ILE A 123 -3.05 20.49 -3.82
N LYS A 124 -2.57 21.59 -3.23
CA LYS A 124 -2.92 22.94 -3.66
C LYS A 124 -2.45 23.20 -5.10
N GLU A 125 -1.21 22.87 -5.43
CA GLU A 125 -0.69 22.97 -6.80
C GLU A 125 -1.51 22.15 -7.80
N ALA A 126 -1.96 20.96 -7.40
CA ALA A 126 -2.82 20.13 -8.24
C ALA A 126 -4.20 20.79 -8.46
N LYS A 127 -4.80 21.37 -7.41
CA LYS A 127 -6.06 22.13 -7.53
C LYS A 127 -5.90 23.34 -8.44
N ASP A 128 -4.79 24.07 -8.34
CA ASP A 128 -4.49 25.21 -9.21
C ASP A 128 -4.31 24.78 -10.68
N LYS A 129 -3.64 23.65 -10.94
CA LYS A 129 -3.55 23.05 -12.28
C LYS A 129 -4.92 22.68 -12.84
N VAL A 130 -5.80 22.08 -12.03
CA VAL A 130 -7.18 21.76 -12.44
C VAL A 130 -7.95 23.03 -12.78
N GLN A 131 -7.81 24.11 -11.99
CA GLN A 131 -8.42 25.40 -12.33
C GLN A 131 -7.90 25.98 -13.65
N GLY A 132 -6.60 25.80 -13.95
CA GLY A 132 -6.02 26.13 -15.24
C GLY A 132 -6.72 25.39 -16.39
N VAL A 133 -6.85 24.07 -16.27
CA VAL A 133 -7.53 23.22 -17.28
C VAL A 133 -9.01 23.61 -17.45
N ILE A 134 -9.71 23.96 -16.36
CA ILE A 134 -11.09 24.45 -16.41
C ILE A 134 -11.17 25.76 -17.21
N ARG A 135 -10.26 26.71 -16.96
CA ARG A 135 -10.20 27.99 -17.68
C ARG A 135 -9.91 27.79 -19.17
N ASP A 136 -9.01 26.88 -19.51
CA ASP A 136 -8.67 26.59 -20.90
C ASP A 136 -9.83 25.93 -21.64
N ALA A 137 -10.56 25.03 -20.97
CA ALA A 137 -11.78 24.44 -21.51
C ALA A 137 -12.88 25.49 -21.73
N GLN A 138 -13.09 26.41 -20.79
CA GLN A 138 -14.08 27.51 -20.92
C GLN A 138 -13.74 28.49 -22.05
N LYS A 139 -12.45 28.72 -22.31
CA LYS A 139 -11.97 29.55 -23.43
C LYS A 139 -11.91 28.79 -24.76
N ASN A 140 -12.33 27.52 -24.79
CA ASN A 140 -12.26 26.66 -25.95
C ASN A 140 -10.83 26.50 -26.52
N LEU A 141 -9.82 26.55 -25.65
CA LEU A 141 -8.40 26.35 -25.98
C LEU A 141 -7.96 24.89 -25.83
N LEU A 142 -8.80 24.05 -25.22
CA LEU A 142 -8.51 22.64 -25.00
C LEU A 142 -8.77 21.84 -26.28
N GLU A 143 -7.76 21.12 -26.77
CA GLU A 143 -7.94 20.18 -27.87
C GLU A 143 -8.39 18.80 -27.35
N ALA A 144 -9.31 18.18 -28.09
CA ALA A 144 -9.79 16.84 -27.82
C ALA A 144 -8.75 15.79 -28.25
N GLU A 145 -8.54 14.77 -27.43
CA GLU A 145 -7.65 13.67 -27.74
C GLU A 145 -8.30 12.72 -28.77
N PRO A 146 -7.50 12.03 -29.61
CA PRO A 146 -8.03 11.14 -30.64
C PRO A 146 -8.96 10.07 -30.07
N GLY A 147 -10.18 9.99 -30.61
CA GLY A 147 -11.18 9.01 -30.17
C GLY A 147 -11.96 9.40 -28.90
N MET A 148 -11.79 10.63 -28.41
CA MET A 148 -12.52 11.15 -27.25
C MET A 148 -13.26 12.44 -27.58
N THR A 149 -14.37 12.67 -26.88
CA THR A 149 -15.02 13.98 -26.89
C THR A 149 -14.19 15.00 -26.12
N LEU A 150 -14.46 16.29 -26.34
CA LEU A 150 -13.80 17.37 -25.59
C LEU A 150 -14.01 17.23 -24.07
N ARG A 151 -15.21 16.82 -23.63
CA ARG A 151 -15.54 16.59 -22.22
C ARG A 151 -14.79 15.40 -21.64
N GLU A 152 -14.70 14.29 -22.38
CA GLU A 152 -13.94 13.12 -21.93
C GLU A 152 -12.44 13.44 -21.83
N SER A 153 -11.89 14.17 -22.80
CA SER A 153 -10.50 14.62 -22.79
C SER A 153 -10.23 15.54 -21.58
N PHE A 154 -11.16 16.43 -21.25
CA PHE A 154 -11.10 17.26 -20.05
C PHE A 154 -11.10 16.41 -18.77
N GLU A 155 -12.08 15.50 -18.63
CA GLU A 155 -12.22 14.64 -17.45
C GLU A 155 -11.01 13.72 -17.24
N GLN A 156 -10.44 13.20 -18.32
CA GLN A 156 -9.22 12.38 -18.28
C GLN A 156 -8.01 13.20 -17.81
N LYS A 157 -7.81 14.40 -18.35
CA LYS A 157 -6.71 15.30 -17.95
C LYS A 157 -6.82 15.66 -16.46
N VAL A 158 -8.02 16.01 -15.99
CA VAL A 158 -8.24 16.34 -14.57
C VAL A 158 -8.02 15.13 -13.67
N SER A 159 -8.56 13.96 -14.03
CA SER A 159 -8.39 12.73 -13.25
C SER A 159 -6.92 12.32 -13.16
N LYS A 160 -6.15 12.49 -14.23
CA LYS A 160 -4.69 12.25 -14.23
C LYS A 160 -3.97 13.16 -13.23
N ILE A 161 -4.22 14.46 -13.27
CA ILE A 161 -3.59 15.44 -12.35
C ILE A 161 -3.91 15.09 -10.88
N LEU A 162 -5.16 14.77 -10.58
CA LEU A 162 -5.59 14.45 -9.21
C LEU A 162 -5.02 13.12 -8.71
N ASN A 163 -4.91 12.11 -9.58
CA ASN A 163 -4.28 10.83 -9.24
C ASN A 163 -2.77 10.98 -9.01
N GLU A 164 -2.08 11.77 -9.85
CA GLU A 164 -0.66 12.09 -9.66
C GLU A 164 -0.42 12.84 -8.35
N ALA A 165 -1.29 13.77 -7.99
CA ALA A 165 -1.22 14.49 -6.72
C ALA A 165 -1.37 13.54 -5.51
N ARG A 166 -2.33 12.63 -5.56
CA ARG A 166 -2.53 11.59 -4.53
C ARG A 166 -1.30 10.70 -4.38
N ASP A 167 -0.74 10.24 -5.50
CA ASP A 167 0.43 9.35 -5.49
C ASP A 167 1.68 10.08 -4.97
N SER A 168 1.89 11.34 -5.37
CA SER A 168 3.01 12.16 -4.87
C SER A 168 2.88 12.45 -3.36
N ALA A 169 1.68 12.84 -2.91
CA ALA A 169 1.39 13.05 -1.50
C ALA A 169 1.60 11.79 -0.67
N GLY A 170 1.13 10.64 -1.17
CA GLY A 170 1.35 9.35 -0.54
C GLY A 170 2.82 8.96 -0.42
N LYS A 171 3.64 9.25 -1.45
CA LYS A 171 5.07 8.85 -1.47
C LYS A 171 5.85 9.67 -0.47
N SER A 172 5.50 10.95 -0.38
CA SER A 172 6.06 11.86 0.62
C SER A 172 5.72 11.37 2.03
N ALA A 173 4.46 11.00 2.29
CA ALA A 173 4.06 10.42 3.57
C ALA A 173 4.81 9.11 3.88
N GLU A 174 4.88 8.15 2.96
CA GLU A 174 5.60 6.89 3.18
C GLU A 174 7.10 7.11 3.48
N THR A 175 7.75 7.99 2.71
CA THR A 175 9.17 8.27 2.86
C THR A 175 9.47 8.94 4.20
N SER A 176 8.52 9.74 4.72
CA SER A 176 8.64 10.34 6.04
C SER A 176 8.51 9.35 7.20
N LEU A 177 7.75 8.26 6.99
CA LEU A 177 7.60 7.25 8.02
C LEU A 177 8.91 6.49 8.17
N LYS A 178 9.42 6.49 9.40
CA LYS A 178 10.59 5.71 9.78
C LYS A 178 10.35 4.21 9.57
N ASP A 179 11.43 3.46 9.38
CA ASP A 179 11.37 1.99 9.21
C ASP A 179 10.93 1.26 10.50
N ASP A 180 10.98 1.93 11.66
CA ASP A 180 10.48 1.43 12.92
C ASP A 180 8.96 1.62 13.12
N ASN A 181 8.27 2.32 12.21
CA ASN A 181 6.83 2.52 12.26
C ASN A 181 6.08 1.20 12.04
N ASN A 182 5.09 0.92 12.90
CA ASN A 182 4.42 -0.38 12.91
C ASN A 182 3.55 -0.60 11.66
N VAL A 183 2.91 0.44 11.13
CA VAL A 183 2.14 0.35 9.88
C VAL A 183 3.08 0.03 8.72
N LYS A 184 4.22 0.73 8.64
CA LYS A 184 5.21 0.50 7.59
C LYS A 184 5.75 -0.93 7.66
N GLN A 185 6.08 -1.42 8.85
CA GLN A 185 6.55 -2.80 9.06
C GLN A 185 5.52 -3.85 8.60
N MET A 186 4.22 -3.65 8.87
CA MET A 186 3.18 -4.58 8.40
C MET A 186 3.12 -4.66 6.87
N VAL A 187 3.22 -3.50 6.20
CA VAL A 187 3.20 -3.39 4.73
C VAL A 187 4.46 -4.00 4.14
N THR A 188 5.65 -3.69 4.67
CA THR A 188 6.93 -4.26 4.21
C THR A 188 6.99 -5.77 4.41
N ALA A 189 6.46 -6.30 5.52
CA ALA A 189 6.33 -7.74 5.74
C ALA A 189 5.33 -8.40 4.76
N GLY A 190 4.37 -7.61 4.24
CA GLY A 190 3.27 -8.07 3.41
C GLY A 190 2.15 -8.76 4.21
N SER A 191 2.07 -8.50 5.52
CA SER A 191 1.10 -9.14 6.42
C SER A 191 -0.30 -8.58 6.24
N LYS A 192 -0.46 -7.26 6.28
CA LYS A 192 -1.71 -6.56 6.05
C LYS A 192 -1.45 -5.10 5.65
N GLY A 193 -2.35 -4.58 4.84
CA GLY A 193 -2.24 -3.23 4.31
C GLY A 193 -1.36 -3.16 3.07
N SER A 194 -1.41 -1.99 2.44
CA SER A 194 -0.68 -1.63 1.25
C SER A 194 -0.24 -0.18 1.36
N TYR A 195 0.61 0.24 0.43
CA TYR A 195 1.01 1.61 0.27
C TYR A 195 -0.17 2.60 0.17
N ILE A 196 -1.27 2.20 -0.51
CA ILE A 196 -2.47 3.02 -0.63
C ILE A 196 -3.09 3.28 0.76
N ASN A 197 -3.07 2.29 1.67
CA ASN A 197 -3.64 2.47 3.00
C ASN A 197 -2.86 3.51 3.81
N ILE A 198 -1.52 3.51 3.72
CA ILE A 198 -0.69 4.54 4.36
C ILE A 198 -1.04 5.91 3.82
N SER A 199 -1.08 6.04 2.49
CA SER A 199 -1.42 7.30 1.82
C SER A 199 -2.77 7.85 2.26
N GLN A 200 -3.82 7.01 2.31
CA GLN A 200 -5.16 7.44 2.69
C GLN A 200 -5.30 7.78 4.18
N MET A 201 -4.58 7.06 5.06
CA MET A 201 -4.61 7.34 6.51
C MET A 201 -3.85 8.63 6.85
N SER A 202 -2.71 8.88 6.21
CA SER A 202 -1.78 9.95 6.60
C SER A 202 -1.82 11.18 5.68
N ALA A 203 -1.95 11.01 4.36
CA ALA A 203 -1.83 12.08 3.36
C ALA A 203 -3.18 12.60 2.86
N CYS A 204 -3.83 11.89 1.94
CA CYS A 204 -5.15 12.21 1.40
C CYS A 204 -5.87 10.96 0.89
N VAL A 205 -7.20 10.93 0.99
CA VAL A 205 -7.99 9.79 0.52
C VAL A 205 -8.02 9.72 -1.02
N GLY A 206 -8.10 10.88 -1.68
CA GLY A 206 -8.05 11.02 -3.14
C GLY A 206 -9.42 11.07 -3.82
N GLN A 207 -9.40 10.96 -5.16
CA GLN A 207 -10.59 11.08 -6.00
C GLN A 207 -11.58 9.91 -5.80
N GLN A 208 -12.84 10.23 -5.54
CA GLN A 208 -13.93 9.25 -5.54
C GLN A 208 -14.47 9.05 -6.96
N ILE A 209 -14.64 7.79 -7.34
CA ILE A 209 -15.08 7.38 -8.67
C ILE A 209 -16.37 6.57 -8.49
N VAL A 210 -17.36 6.85 -9.31
CA VAL A 210 -18.62 6.09 -9.42
C VAL A 210 -18.85 5.76 -10.89
N GLU A 211 -19.05 4.50 -11.23
CA GLU A 211 -19.24 4.01 -12.61
C GLU A 211 -18.11 4.44 -13.57
N GLY A 212 -16.87 4.43 -13.07
CA GLY A 212 -15.68 4.81 -13.85
C GLY A 212 -15.52 6.30 -14.12
N LYS A 213 -16.40 7.16 -13.58
CA LYS A 213 -16.34 8.63 -13.73
C LYS A 213 -16.22 9.30 -12.37
N ARG A 214 -15.76 10.57 -12.35
CA ARG A 214 -15.90 11.42 -11.15
C ARG A 214 -17.37 11.62 -10.82
N ILE A 215 -17.68 12.08 -9.61
CA ILE A 215 -19.08 12.19 -9.15
C ILE A 215 -19.94 12.98 -10.15
N ASN A 216 -20.99 12.32 -10.65
CA ASN A 216 -21.91 12.90 -11.63
C ASN A 216 -22.78 14.00 -10.99
N PHE A 217 -23.36 14.85 -11.83
CA PHE A 217 -24.36 15.82 -11.37
C PHE A 217 -25.70 15.11 -11.17
N GLY A 218 -26.07 14.88 -9.91
CA GLY A 218 -27.36 14.29 -9.53
C GLY A 218 -28.50 15.31 -9.42
N PHE A 219 -28.17 16.60 -9.27
CA PHE A 219 -29.12 17.72 -9.31
C PHE A 219 -28.98 18.48 -10.62
N ALA A 220 -29.77 19.54 -10.82
CA ALA A 220 -29.66 20.45 -11.96
C ALA A 220 -28.25 21.07 -12.05
N ASP A 221 -27.39 20.45 -12.88
CA ASP A 221 -26.00 20.81 -13.18
C ASP A 221 -25.07 20.99 -11.96
N ARG A 222 -25.32 20.23 -10.89
CA ARG A 222 -24.46 20.21 -9.69
C ARG A 222 -24.50 18.88 -8.95
N SER A 223 -23.45 18.60 -8.17
CA SER A 223 -23.30 17.36 -7.42
C SER A 223 -24.07 17.38 -6.09
N LEU A 224 -24.02 18.49 -5.36
CA LEU A 224 -24.76 18.74 -4.12
C LEU A 224 -25.41 20.13 -4.15
N PRO A 225 -26.49 20.38 -3.37
CA PRO A 225 -27.12 21.69 -3.30
C PRO A 225 -26.22 22.80 -2.72
N HIS A 226 -25.11 22.41 -2.08
CA HIS A 226 -24.09 23.29 -1.52
C HIS A 226 -23.12 23.85 -2.57
N PHE A 227 -23.07 23.27 -3.77
CA PHE A 227 -22.23 23.74 -4.87
C PHE A 227 -23.04 24.59 -5.85
N THR A 228 -22.34 25.48 -6.55
CA THR A 228 -22.89 26.26 -7.67
C THR A 228 -23.12 25.37 -8.88
N THR A 229 -23.99 25.81 -9.79
CA THR A 229 -24.22 25.14 -11.07
C THR A 229 -22.95 25.15 -11.92
N ASP A 230 -22.75 24.11 -12.72
CA ASP A 230 -21.60 23.92 -13.61
C ASP A 230 -20.23 23.96 -12.91
N ASP A 231 -20.16 23.53 -11.65
CA ASP A 231 -18.91 23.43 -10.92
C ASP A 231 -18.18 22.10 -11.22
N TYR A 232 -17.13 22.18 -12.05
CA TYR A 232 -16.24 21.06 -12.41
C TYR A 232 -14.95 21.00 -11.57
N SER A 233 -14.88 21.75 -10.47
CA SER A 233 -13.75 21.73 -9.55
C SER A 233 -13.51 20.34 -8.94
N ALA A 234 -12.32 20.13 -8.39
CA ALA A 234 -11.97 18.88 -7.72
C ALA A 234 -12.94 18.58 -6.56
N GLU A 235 -13.28 19.58 -5.75
CA GLU A 235 -14.14 19.44 -4.56
C GLU A 235 -15.57 19.09 -4.93
N SER A 236 -16.17 19.81 -5.90
CA SER A 236 -17.53 19.54 -6.38
C SER A 236 -17.68 18.14 -6.98
N LYS A 237 -16.62 17.62 -7.61
CA LYS A 237 -16.60 16.33 -8.29
C LYS A 237 -16.02 15.19 -7.44
N GLY A 238 -15.92 15.36 -6.12
CA GLY A 238 -15.62 14.25 -5.20
C GLY A 238 -14.14 13.95 -4.98
N PHE A 239 -13.26 14.92 -5.14
CA PHE A 239 -11.88 14.81 -4.65
C PHE A 239 -11.83 15.04 -3.13
N VAL A 240 -11.34 14.03 -2.39
CA VAL A 240 -11.15 14.12 -0.94
C VAL A 240 -9.71 14.50 -0.66
N GLU A 241 -9.50 15.76 -0.24
CA GLU A 241 -8.17 16.27 0.07
C GLU A 241 -7.68 15.82 1.45
N ASN A 242 -8.61 15.56 2.36
CA ASN A 242 -8.28 15.17 3.72
C ASN A 242 -7.88 13.69 3.81
N SER A 243 -7.09 13.37 4.84
CA SER A 243 -6.81 12.00 5.24
C SER A 243 -7.79 11.52 6.31
N TYR A 244 -7.84 10.21 6.58
CA TYR A 244 -8.66 9.69 7.67
C TYR A 244 -8.23 10.22 9.05
N LEU A 245 -6.94 10.56 9.22
CA LEU A 245 -6.44 11.18 10.44
C LEU A 245 -6.96 12.61 10.63
N ARG A 246 -6.99 13.42 9.56
CA ARG A 246 -7.54 14.79 9.61
C ARG A 246 -9.06 14.80 9.75
N GLY A 247 -9.72 13.79 9.19
CA GLY A 247 -11.18 13.70 9.14
C GLY A 247 -11.73 14.35 7.86
N LEU A 248 -12.85 13.81 7.37
CA LEU A 248 -13.49 14.25 6.14
C LEU A 248 -14.51 15.35 6.44
N THR A 249 -14.61 16.33 5.54
CA THR A 249 -15.72 17.29 5.53
C THR A 249 -17.04 16.59 5.19
N PRO A 250 -18.21 17.18 5.51
CA PRO A 250 -19.51 16.55 5.21
C PRO A 250 -19.71 16.22 3.72
N GLN A 251 -19.23 17.09 2.82
CA GLN A 251 -19.29 16.86 1.35
C GLN A 251 -18.41 15.69 0.95
N GLU A 252 -17.15 15.67 1.40
CA GLU A 252 -16.21 14.57 1.17
C GLU A 252 -16.74 13.24 1.72
N PHE A 253 -17.32 13.25 2.92
CA PHE A 253 -17.92 12.08 3.53
C PHE A 253 -19.05 11.50 2.68
N PHE A 254 -19.93 12.34 2.16
CA PHE A 254 -21.03 11.89 1.30
C PHE A 254 -20.52 11.33 -0.03
N PHE A 255 -19.55 12.00 -0.68
CA PHE A 255 -18.93 11.50 -1.90
C PHE A 255 -18.21 10.16 -1.68
N HIS A 256 -17.50 10.03 -0.55
CA HIS A 256 -16.82 8.80 -0.17
C HIS A 256 -17.80 7.66 0.11
N ALA A 257 -18.93 7.95 0.76
CA ALA A 257 -19.99 6.97 1.00
C ALA A 257 -20.65 6.50 -0.30
N MET A 258 -20.82 7.38 -1.30
CA MET A 258 -21.34 7.00 -2.62
C MET A 258 -20.42 6.03 -3.35
N ALA A 259 -19.12 6.32 -3.43
CA ALA A 259 -18.15 5.41 -4.03
C ALA A 259 -18.03 4.09 -3.23
N GLY A 260 -18.06 4.16 -1.90
CA GLY A 260 -18.09 2.97 -1.04
C GLY A 260 -19.32 2.09 -1.29
N ARG A 261 -20.47 2.69 -1.55
CA ARG A 261 -21.72 1.96 -1.85
C ARG A 261 -21.64 1.17 -3.16
N GLU A 262 -21.03 1.73 -4.20
CA GLU A 262 -20.80 1.01 -5.46
C GLU A 262 -19.99 -0.27 -5.21
N GLY A 263 -18.89 -0.18 -4.46
CA GLY A 263 -18.06 -1.35 -4.12
C GLY A 263 -18.81 -2.43 -3.34
N LEU A 264 -19.73 -2.04 -2.44
CA LEU A 264 -20.59 -2.99 -1.72
C LEU A 264 -21.59 -3.69 -2.64
N ILE A 265 -22.18 -2.95 -3.59
CA ILE A 265 -23.11 -3.51 -4.58
C ILE A 265 -22.37 -4.47 -5.51
N ASP A 266 -21.23 -4.06 -6.07
CA ASP A 266 -20.40 -4.91 -6.93
C ASP A 266 -19.98 -6.21 -6.23
N THR A 267 -19.64 -6.14 -4.94
CA THR A 267 -19.34 -7.33 -4.13
C THR A 267 -20.56 -8.26 -4.03
N ALA A 268 -21.76 -7.72 -3.81
CA ALA A 268 -22.98 -8.51 -3.71
C ALA A 268 -23.35 -9.17 -5.05
N VAL A 269 -23.22 -8.44 -6.16
CA VAL A 269 -23.47 -8.97 -7.51
C VAL A 269 -22.48 -10.09 -7.85
N LYS A 270 -21.18 -9.86 -7.65
CA LYS A 270 -20.15 -10.88 -7.89
C LYS A 270 -20.35 -12.14 -7.05
N THR A 271 -20.91 -12.01 -5.85
CA THR A 271 -21.22 -13.17 -4.98
C THR A 271 -22.38 -14.01 -5.53
N ALA A 272 -23.31 -13.40 -6.27
CA ALA A 272 -24.42 -14.10 -6.90
C ALA A 272 -24.08 -14.67 -8.29
N GLU A 273 -23.13 -14.05 -9.00
CA GLU A 273 -22.70 -14.47 -10.34
C GLU A 273 -21.57 -15.52 -10.35
N THR A 274 -20.74 -15.60 -9.30
CA THR A 274 -19.64 -16.59 -9.17
C THR A 274 -20.06 -17.86 -8.45
#